data_AF-A0A358IIA9-F1
#
_entry.id   AF-A0A358IIA9-F1
#
_cell.length_a   1.000
_cell.length_b   1.000
_cell.length_c   1.000
_cell.angle_alpha   90.00
_cell.angle_beta   90.00
_cell.angle_gamma   90.00
#
_symmetry.space_group_name_H-M   'P 1'
#
loop_
_entity.id
_entity.type
_entity.pdbx_description
1 polymer ?
#
loop_
_entity_poly.entity_id
_entity_poly.type
_entity_poly.pdbx_seq_one_letter_code
_entity_poly.pdbx_strand_id
1 'polypeptide(L)' 'LRVLADRGLAVPRPRIRFGHGVEIPIEKGPILLCSYHPSQQNTFTGKLTEHMFDSIWSKARVLARHPFDTFDP' A
#
# COMPACT_ATOMS: atom_id res chain seq x y z
N LEU A 1 -1.15 -11.18 -1.40
CA LEU A 1 -1.03 -11.23 0.08
C LEU A 1 -0.25 -12.47 0.58
N ARG A 2 0.39 -13.26 -0.31
CA ARG A 2 1.23 -14.40 0.10
C ARG A 2 2.36 -13.97 1.06
N VAL A 3 2.99 -12.83 0.78
CA VAL A 3 4.00 -12.21 1.66
C VAL A 3 3.52 -11.94 3.10
N LEU A 4 2.23 -11.70 3.33
CA LEU A 4 1.70 -11.54 4.68
C LEU A 4 1.64 -12.91 5.38
N ALA A 5 1.12 -13.92 4.69
CA ALA A 5 1.05 -15.28 5.21
C ALA A 5 2.45 -15.87 5.48
N ASP A 6 3.41 -15.66 4.57
CA ASP A 6 4.80 -16.11 4.74
C ASP A 6 5.50 -15.41 5.93
N ARG A 7 5.00 -14.25 6.35
CA ARG A 7 5.46 -13.50 7.54
C ARG A 7 4.63 -13.78 8.79
N GLY A 8 3.69 -14.72 8.75
CA GLY A 8 2.80 -15.03 9.89
C GLY A 8 1.79 -13.93 10.22
N LEU A 9 1.58 -12.96 9.33
CA LEU A 9 0.62 -11.86 9.51
C LEU A 9 -0.77 -12.24 9.01
N ALA A 10 -1.79 -11.68 9.65
CA ALA A 10 -3.18 -11.89 9.26
C ALA A 10 -3.44 -11.39 7.83
N VAL A 11 -4.06 -12.23 7.01
CA VAL A 11 -4.49 -11.87 5.65
C VAL A 11 -5.93 -11.35 5.73
N PRO A 12 -6.21 -10.08 5.34
CA PRO A 12 -7.56 -9.52 5.39
C PRO A 12 -8.59 -10.36 4.63
N ARG A 13 -9.77 -10.52 5.23
CA ARG A 13 -10.95 -11.18 4.67
C ARG A 13 -12.19 -10.28 4.83
N PRO A 14 -12.97 -10.00 3.77
CA PRO A 14 -12.80 -10.47 2.38
C PRO A 14 -11.53 -9.92 1.71
N ARG A 15 -11.08 -10.56 0.62
CA ARG A 15 -9.89 -10.12 -0.11
C ARG A 15 -10.08 -8.69 -0.62
N ILE A 16 -9.15 -7.83 -0.26
CA ILE A 16 -9.17 -6.43 -0.65
C ILE A 16 -8.87 -6.31 -2.15
N ARG A 17 -9.65 -5.49 -2.85
CA ARG A 17 -9.41 -5.18 -4.26
C ARG A 17 -8.19 -4.28 -4.38
N PHE A 18 -7.31 -4.62 -5.31
CA PHE A 18 -6.14 -3.80 -5.61
C PHE A 18 -6.56 -2.49 -6.30
N GLY A 19 -5.92 -1.39 -5.90
CA GLY A 19 -6.03 -0.07 -6.53
C GLY A 19 -4.83 0.78 -6.15
N HIS A 20 -4.45 1.72 -7.00
CA HIS A 20 -3.38 2.67 -6.68
C HIS A 20 -3.81 3.59 -5.53
N GLY A 21 -2.92 3.79 -4.56
CA GLY A 21 -3.17 4.59 -3.37
C GLY A 21 -3.98 3.89 -2.28
N VAL A 22 -4.41 2.64 -2.47
CA VAL A 22 -5.13 1.87 -1.44
C VAL A 22 -4.19 1.58 -0.28
N GLU A 23 -4.65 1.91 0.92
CA GLU A 23 -3.98 1.66 2.20
C GLU A 23 -4.73 0.56 2.95
N ILE A 24 -3.98 -0.38 3.49
CA ILE A 24 -4.55 -1.52 4.20
C ILE A 24 -3.79 -1.68 5.52
N PRO A 25 -4.38 -1.33 6.66
CA PRO A 25 -3.79 -1.65 7.94
C PRO A 25 -3.78 -3.17 8.12
N ILE A 26 -2.62 -3.71 8.49
CA ILE A 26 -2.48 -5.13 8.84
C ILE A 26 -2.42 -5.21 10.36
N GLU A 27 -3.29 -6.04 10.95
CA GLU A 27 -3.31 -6.24 12.40
C GLU A 27 -1.92 -6.67 12.90
N LYS A 28 -1.38 -5.94 13.88
CA LYS A 28 -0.04 -6.14 14.46
C LYS A 28 1.09 -6.13 13.41
N GLY A 29 0.87 -5.49 12.26
CA GLY A 29 1.79 -5.43 11.15
C GLY A 29 1.86 -4.03 10.52
N PRO A 30 2.69 -3.86 9.49
CA PRO A 30 2.80 -2.59 8.78
C PRO A 30 1.54 -2.31 7.95
N ILE A 31 1.31 -1.04 7.63
CA ILE A 31 0.31 -0.65 6.62
C ILE A 31 0.81 -1.10 5.24
N LEU A 32 -0.02 -1.84 4.51
CA LEU A 32 0.21 -2.19 3.12
C LEU A 32 -0.33 -1.07 2.22
N LEU A 33 0.58 -0.33 1.58
CA LEU A 33 0.28 0.70 0.59
C LEU A 33 0.43 0.15 -0.83
N CYS A 34 -0.59 0.35 -1.66
CA CYS A 34 -0.63 -0.16 -3.04
C CYS A 34 -0.33 0.94 -4.07
N SER A 35 0.41 0.59 -5.13
CA SER A 35 0.64 1.47 -6.27
C SER A 35 0.61 0.69 -7.58
N TYR A 36 0.14 1.32 -8.66
CA TYR A 36 0.41 0.82 -10.00
C TYR A 36 1.91 0.81 -10.29
N HIS A 37 2.33 -0.20 -11.06
CA HIS A 37 3.73 -0.32 -11.46
C HIS A 37 4.08 0.77 -12.50
N PRO A 38 5.25 1.42 -12.42
CA PRO A 38 5.71 2.42 -13.39
C PRO A 38 6.20 1.79 -14.70
N SER A 39 5.41 0.89 -15.29
CA SER A 39 5.65 0.35 -16.62
C SER A 39 5.29 1.36 -17.71
N GLN A 40 5.93 1.26 -18.86
CA GLN A 40 5.62 2.07 -20.05
C GLN A 40 4.12 2.11 -20.39
N GLN A 41 3.41 0.97 -20.33
CA GLN A 41 1.97 0.95 -20.60
C GLN A 41 1.19 1.89 -19.68
N ASN A 42 1.49 1.87 -18.37
CA ASN A 42 0.78 2.72 -17.41
C ASN A 42 1.18 4.19 -17.54
N THR A 43 2.47 4.47 -17.79
CA THR A 43 2.98 5.85 -17.87
C THR A 43 2.61 6.52 -19.19
N PHE A 44 2.69 5.82 -20.33
CA PHE A 44 2.37 6.39 -21.64
C PHE A 44 0.87 6.58 -21.86
N THR A 45 0.03 5.74 -21.25
CA THR A 45 -1.43 5.91 -21.32
C THR A 45 -1.98 6.88 -20.27
N GLY A 46 -1.14 7.40 -19.37
CA GLY A 46 -1.57 8.26 -18.27
C GLY A 46 -2.31 7.52 -17.14
N LYS A 47 -2.40 6.18 -17.18
CA LYS A 47 -2.96 5.37 -16.09
C LYS A 47 -2.18 5.52 -14.78
N LEU A 48 -0.90 5.85 -14.88
CA LEU A 48 -0.07 6.32 -13.76
C LEU A 48 0.73 7.54 -14.22
N THR A 49 0.51 8.68 -13.56
CA THR A 49 1.33 9.88 -13.75
C THR A 49 2.50 9.91 -12.77
N GLU A 50 3.51 10.72 -13.07
CA GLU A 50 4.64 10.97 -12.15
C GLU A 50 4.16 11.50 -10.79
N HIS A 51 3.30 12.54 -10.78
CA HIS A 51 2.72 13.08 -9.55
C HIS A 51 1.96 12.04 -8.71
N MET A 52 1.21 11.14 -9.36
CA MET A 52 0.54 10.04 -8.67
C MET A 52 1.56 9.08 -8.03
N PHE A 53 2.64 8.76 -8.74
CA PHE A 53 3.69 7.90 -8.21
C PHE A 53 4.45 8.56 -7.05
N ASP A 54 4.79 9.84 -7.16
CA ASP A 54 5.44 10.62 -6.10
C ASP A 54 4.58 10.74 -4.83
N SER A 55 3.26 10.83 -5.03
CA SER A 55 2.30 10.86 -3.92
C SER A 55 2.36 9.58 -3.08
N ILE A 56 2.62 8.42 -3.69
CA ILE A 56 2.79 7.14 -2.97
C ILE A 56 4.00 7.19 -2.06
N TRP A 57 5.14 7.69 -2.54
CA TRP A 57 6.36 7.77 -1.73
C TRP A 57 6.24 8.80 -0.60
N SER A 58 5.62 9.95 -0.90
CA SER A 58 5.30 10.97 0.11
C SER A 58 4.46 10.38 1.23
N LYS A 59 3.41 9.62 0.86
CA LYS A 59 2.55 8.91 1.81
C LYS A 59 3.28 7.81 2.57
N ALA A 60 4.07 6.98 1.88
CA ALA A 60 4.88 5.94 2.52
C ALA A 60 5.82 6.52 3.59
N ARG A 61 6.40 7.70 3.34
CA ARG A 61 7.25 8.40 4.32
C ARG A 61 6.48 8.84 5.56
N VAL A 62 5.24 9.30 5.41
CA VAL A 62 4.37 9.65 6.56
C VAL A 62 4.02 8.39 7.35
N LEU A 63 3.54 7.35 6.66
CA LEU A 63 3.11 6.09 7.30
C LEU A 63 4.27 5.36 8.00
N ALA A 64 5.47 5.41 7.44
CA ALA A 64 6.65 4.80 8.04
C ALA A 64 7.12 5.49 9.34
N ARG A 65 6.73 6.75 9.58
CA ARG A 65 7.04 7.47 10.83
C ARG A 65 6.11 7.10 11.99
N HIS A 66 4.90 6.62 11.68
CA HIS A 66 3.88 6.24 12.66
C HIS A 66 3.40 4.79 12.43
N PRO A 67 4.30 3.80 12.52
CA PRO A 67 3.99 2.42 12.12
C PRO A 67 2.96 1.71 13.02
N PHE A 68 2.63 2.27 14.19
CA PHE A 68 1.80 1.60 15.20
C PHE A 68 0.65 2.45 15.79
N ASP A 69 0.49 3.72 15.39
CA ASP A 69 -0.52 4.65 15.97
C ASP A 69 -1.98 4.34 15.56
N THR A 70 -2.23 3.21 14.91
CA THR A 70 -3.58 2.82 14.45
C THR A 70 -4.32 1.88 15.40
N PHE A 71 -3.69 1.49 16.51
CA PHE A 71 -4.30 0.67 17.56
C PHE A 71 -3.78 1.05 18.95
N ASP A 72 -4.06 2.28 19.38
CA ASP A 72 -4.21 2.59 20.80
C ASP A 72 -5.74 2.66 21.06
N PRO A 73 -6.31 1.85 21.97
CA PRO A 73 -7.76 1.83 22.22
C PRO A 73 -8.31 3.16 22.76
#